data_AF-A0A8W8NPE1-F1
#
_entry.id   AF-A0A8W8NPE1-F1
#
_cell.length_a   1.000
_cell.length_b   1.000
_cell.length_c   1.000
_cell.angle_alpha   90.00
_cell.angle_beta   90.00
_cell.angle_gamma   90.00
#
_symmetry.space_group_name_H-M   'P 1'
#
loop_
_entity.id
_entity.type
_entity.pdbx_description
1 polymer ?
#
loop_
_entity_poly.entity_id
_entity_poly.type
_entity_poly.pdbx_seq_one_letter_code
_entity_poly.pdbx_strand_id
1 'polypeptide(L)'
;MRIGHDVVLNANEQKVNAILMKYKQLEVNRSRVHNGEPFPPSVNFLVGKPLVEKSKVFQIIKSMPKGAALHLHDTSMVDLHWLVKNVTYRENCYMCTNNKYFVYFKFFPGTPPSNPDCPWKSVKEERLKATNKDEFDNLLYLNMTLITPDPAKAYPNIDAVWTRFLQTFDQVGGLINYAPVFVDYFYEALTEFNQDNVQYLEFRGLLPKVSITKYLYQRLVSLSISTKG
;
A
#
# COMPACT_ATOMS: atom_id res chain seq x y z
N MET A 1 28.99 -7.39 -21.44
CA MET A 1 28.60 -5.98 -21.15
C MET A 1 27.54 -5.98 -20.04
N ARG A 2 27.61 -5.09 -19.04
CA ARG A 2 26.60 -4.96 -17.96
C ARG A 2 25.89 -3.60 -18.11
N ILE A 3 24.67 -3.49 -17.58
CA ILE A 3 23.91 -2.22 -17.59
C ILE A 3 24.75 -1.12 -16.92
N GLY A 4 24.87 0.04 -17.57
CA GLY A 4 25.57 1.21 -17.05
C GLY A 4 27.10 1.17 -17.12
N HIS A 5 27.72 0.20 -17.82
CA HIS A 5 29.19 0.05 -17.79
C HIS A 5 29.98 1.21 -18.43
N ASP A 6 29.38 1.94 -19.38
CA ASP A 6 30.01 3.07 -20.07
C ASP A 6 29.81 4.40 -19.35
N VAL A 7 29.09 4.40 -18.22
CA VAL A 7 28.86 5.63 -17.45
C VAL A 7 30.17 6.02 -16.77
N VAL A 8 30.71 7.18 -17.18
CA VAL A 8 31.95 7.73 -16.61
C VAL A 8 31.63 8.49 -15.33
N LEU A 9 32.14 8.01 -14.20
CA LEU A 9 31.93 8.64 -12.88
C LEU A 9 32.95 9.76 -12.62
N ASN A 10 32.46 10.90 -12.15
CA ASN A 10 33.29 11.99 -11.65
C ASN A 10 33.90 11.67 -10.27
N ALA A 11 34.79 12.55 -9.77
CA ALA A 11 35.53 12.31 -8.53
C ALA A 11 34.62 12.14 -7.28
N ASN A 12 33.47 12.82 -7.22
CA ASN A 12 32.53 12.67 -6.10
C ASN A 12 31.71 11.39 -6.22
N GLU A 13 31.26 11.05 -7.43
CA GLU A 13 30.54 9.80 -7.71
C GLU A 13 31.41 8.58 -7.42
N GLN A 14 32.70 8.62 -7.75
CA GLN A 14 33.66 7.56 -7.42
C GLN A 14 33.75 7.33 -5.90
N LYS A 15 33.80 8.40 -5.10
CA LYS A 15 33.83 8.31 -3.64
C LYS A 15 32.56 7.66 -3.09
N VAL A 16 31.38 8.08 -3.58
CA VAL A 16 30.09 7.52 -3.14
C VAL A 16 29.94 6.07 -3.58
N ASN A 17 30.36 5.74 -4.82
CA ASN A 17 30.37 4.37 -5.32
C ASN A 17 31.26 3.45 -4.46
N ALA A 18 32.44 3.91 -4.05
CA ALA A 18 33.33 3.14 -3.16
C ALA A 18 32.66 2.83 -1.81
N ILE A 19 31.93 3.80 -1.22
CA ILE A 19 31.18 3.61 0.02
C ILE A 19 30.05 2.60 -0.17
N LEU A 20 29.23 2.77 -1.21
CA LEU A 20 28.12 1.87 -1.52
C LEU A 20 28.61 0.44 -1.75
N MET A 21 29.66 0.27 -2.57
CA MET A 21 30.22 -1.03 -2.89
C MET A 21 30.87 -1.70 -1.68
N LYS A 22 31.49 -0.93 -0.78
CA LYS A 22 31.99 -1.44 0.50
C LYS A 22 30.86 -2.06 1.33
N TYR A 23 29.76 -1.34 1.55
CA TYR A 23 28.63 -1.88 2.33
C TYR A 23 27.96 -3.06 1.64
N LYS A 24 27.78 -2.99 0.32
CA LYS A 24 27.26 -4.12 -0.48
C LYS A 24 28.12 -5.37 -0.30
N GLN A 25 29.43 -5.25 -0.41
CA GLN A 25 30.33 -6.40 -0.29
C GLN A 25 30.32 -6.97 1.13
N LEU A 26 30.25 -6.12 2.17
CA LEU A 26 30.11 -6.56 3.56
C LEU A 26 28.81 -7.33 3.79
N GLU A 27 27.68 -6.80 3.31
CA GLU A 27 26.36 -7.46 3.42
C GLU A 27 26.34 -8.81 2.68
N VAL A 28 26.86 -8.87 1.45
CA VAL A 28 26.93 -10.12 0.67
C VAL A 28 27.90 -11.13 1.29
N ASN A 29 29.04 -10.70 1.85
CA ASN A 29 30.00 -11.61 2.45
C ASN A 29 29.46 -12.23 3.74
N ARG A 30 28.71 -11.48 4.56
CA ARG A 30 28.07 -12.01 5.77
C ARG A 30 27.08 -13.14 5.48
N SER A 31 26.49 -13.16 4.29
CA SER A 31 25.58 -14.23 3.87
C SER A 31 26.26 -15.40 3.15
N ARG A 32 27.58 -15.36 2.94
CA ARG A 32 28.35 -16.39 2.22
C ARG A 32 29.16 -17.32 3.12
N VAL A 33 29.10 -17.12 4.43
CA VAL A 33 29.78 -17.97 5.42
C VAL A 33 28.82 -19.02 5.96
N HIS A 34 29.35 -20.18 6.36
CA HIS A 34 28.56 -21.21 7.03
C HIS A 34 27.92 -20.64 8.31
N ASN A 35 26.60 -20.84 8.48
CA ASN A 35 25.79 -20.21 9.54
C ASN A 35 25.81 -18.66 9.55
N GLY A 36 26.01 -18.04 8.39
CA GLY A 36 25.96 -16.58 8.22
C GLY A 36 24.55 -15.98 8.28
N GLU A 37 24.47 -14.66 8.10
CA GLU A 37 23.18 -13.95 8.03
C GLU A 37 22.39 -14.39 6.78
N PRO A 38 21.05 -14.51 6.84
CA PRO A 38 20.25 -14.81 5.66
C PRO A 38 20.46 -13.75 4.57
N PHE A 39 20.61 -14.17 3.32
CA PHE A 39 20.65 -13.25 2.19
C PHE A 39 19.21 -12.78 1.87
N PRO A 40 18.83 -11.52 2.11
CA PRO A 40 17.41 -11.13 2.04
C PRO A 40 16.74 -11.41 0.67
N PRO A 41 17.42 -11.26 -0.48
CA PRO A 41 16.84 -11.59 -1.78
C PRO A 41 16.58 -13.09 -2.02
N SER A 42 17.13 -14.00 -1.22
CA SER A 42 16.90 -15.45 -1.38
C SER A 42 15.80 -16.01 -0.49
N VAL A 43 15.16 -15.18 0.33
CA VAL A 43 14.04 -15.59 1.19
C VAL A 43 12.77 -14.86 0.76
N ASN A 44 11.61 -15.36 1.17
CA ASN A 44 10.34 -14.69 0.92
C ASN A 44 10.39 -13.24 1.47
N PHE A 45 9.89 -12.26 0.72
CA PHE A 45 9.95 -10.84 1.10
C PHE A 45 9.33 -10.55 2.47
N LEU A 46 8.25 -11.23 2.86
CA LEU A 46 7.63 -11.04 4.18
C LEU A 46 8.59 -11.39 5.32
N VAL A 47 9.48 -12.35 5.10
CA VAL A 47 10.54 -12.76 6.04
C VAL A 47 11.77 -11.85 5.90
N GLY A 48 12.11 -11.46 4.67
CA GLY A 48 13.30 -10.65 4.36
C GLY A 48 13.15 -9.16 4.67
N LYS A 49 11.93 -8.61 4.70
CA LYS A 49 11.67 -7.17 4.87
C LYS A 49 12.36 -6.57 6.11
N PRO A 50 12.27 -7.15 7.33
CA PRO A 50 12.97 -6.61 8.49
C PRO A 50 14.51 -6.63 8.36
N LEU A 51 15.06 -7.50 7.51
CA LEU A 51 16.50 -7.54 7.22
C LEU A 51 16.88 -6.41 6.24
N VAL A 52 16.06 -6.20 5.21
CA VAL A 52 16.24 -5.10 4.23
C VAL A 52 16.17 -3.74 4.91
N GLU A 53 15.23 -3.52 5.82
CA GLU A 53 15.07 -2.24 6.53
C GLU A 53 16.30 -1.88 7.41
N LYS A 54 17.05 -2.89 7.86
CA LYS A 54 18.30 -2.72 8.63
C LYS A 54 19.54 -2.54 7.76
N SER A 55 19.45 -2.80 6.44
CA SER A 55 20.58 -2.73 5.50
C SER A 55 21.08 -1.30 5.34
N LYS A 56 22.42 -1.14 5.30
CA LYS A 56 23.05 0.14 4.96
C LYS A 56 22.95 0.42 3.48
N VAL A 57 22.99 -0.62 2.64
CA VAL A 57 22.73 -0.49 1.20
C VAL A 57 21.32 0.04 0.96
N PHE A 58 20.30 -0.50 1.64
CA PHE A 58 18.92 -0.02 1.50
C PHE A 58 18.76 1.43 1.97
N GLN A 59 19.40 1.82 3.08
CA GLN A 59 19.39 3.21 3.55
C GLN A 59 19.98 4.19 2.53
N ILE A 60 21.03 3.80 1.81
CA ILE A 60 21.59 4.60 0.71
C ILE A 60 20.63 4.65 -0.48
N ILE A 61 20.05 3.51 -0.89
CA ILE A 61 19.10 3.46 -2.01
C ILE A 61 17.85 4.31 -1.73
N LYS A 62 17.39 4.34 -0.47
CA LYS A 62 16.26 5.17 -0.05
C LYS A 62 16.50 6.66 -0.29
N SER A 63 17.73 7.15 -0.10
CA SER A 63 18.06 8.57 -0.35
C SER A 63 18.31 8.90 -1.83
N MET A 64 18.50 7.91 -2.70
CA MET A 64 18.73 8.15 -4.13
C MET A 64 17.50 8.78 -4.81
N PRO A 65 17.69 9.76 -5.73
CA PRO A 65 16.63 10.22 -6.62
C PRO A 65 16.35 9.13 -7.65
N LYS A 66 15.24 8.43 -7.47
CA LYS A 66 14.91 7.22 -8.27
C LYS A 66 14.28 7.56 -9.62
N GLY A 67 14.00 8.83 -9.89
CA GLY A 67 13.40 9.28 -11.14
C GLY A 67 11.91 8.98 -11.16
N ALA A 68 11.51 7.87 -11.79
CA ALA A 68 10.10 7.57 -12.03
C ALA A 68 9.71 6.14 -11.63
N ALA A 69 8.50 5.98 -11.11
CA ALA A 69 7.84 4.68 -11.00
C ALA A 69 6.91 4.47 -12.20
N LEU A 70 7.29 3.56 -13.10
CA LEU A 70 6.64 3.39 -14.41
C LEU A 70 5.68 2.18 -14.49
N HIS A 71 5.52 1.46 -13.38
CA HIS A 71 4.64 0.31 -13.30
C HIS A 71 4.00 0.26 -11.92
N LEU A 72 2.76 0.71 -11.83
CA LEU A 72 1.94 0.75 -10.62
C LEU A 72 0.50 0.42 -10.98
N HIS A 73 -0.30 0.06 -9.99
CA HIS A 73 -1.75 -0.14 -10.12
C HIS A 73 -2.48 0.86 -9.22
N ASP A 74 -3.55 1.46 -9.74
CA ASP A 74 -4.28 2.58 -9.13
C ASP A 74 -4.73 2.40 -7.67
N THR A 75 -4.98 1.17 -7.21
CA THR A 75 -5.40 0.91 -5.82
C THR A 75 -4.34 0.25 -4.94
N SER A 76 -3.08 0.20 -5.38
CA SER A 76 -1.97 -0.41 -4.62
C SER A 76 -0.75 0.52 -4.46
N MET A 77 -0.97 1.82 -4.35
CA MET A 77 0.09 2.84 -4.31
C MET A 77 0.35 3.45 -2.92
N VAL A 78 -0.60 3.30 -1.98
CA VAL A 78 -0.57 3.95 -0.66
C VAL A 78 -0.39 2.89 0.43
N ASP A 79 0.30 3.23 1.52
CA ASP A 79 0.38 2.39 2.71
C ASP A 79 -1.02 2.10 3.28
N LEU A 80 -1.34 0.81 3.40
CA LEU A 80 -2.60 0.36 3.99
C LEU A 80 -2.79 0.82 5.44
N HIS A 81 -1.72 1.14 6.17
CA HIS A 81 -1.85 1.77 7.48
C HIS A 81 -2.57 3.12 7.39
N TRP A 82 -2.35 3.91 6.34
CA TRP A 82 -3.09 5.16 6.12
C TRP A 82 -4.57 4.88 5.87
N LEU A 83 -4.91 3.88 5.03
CA LEU A 83 -6.32 3.50 4.83
C LEU A 83 -7.00 3.09 6.15
N VAL A 84 -6.33 2.28 6.96
CA VAL A 84 -6.88 1.84 8.26
C VAL A 84 -6.98 3.01 9.23
N LYS A 85 -5.89 3.73 9.51
CA LYS A 85 -5.82 4.72 10.59
C LYS A 85 -6.40 6.09 10.21
N ASN A 86 -6.55 6.41 8.92
CA ASN A 86 -7.20 7.63 8.45
C ASN A 86 -8.59 7.32 7.90
N VAL A 87 -8.68 6.52 6.82
CA VAL A 87 -9.93 6.39 6.05
C VAL A 87 -11.01 5.66 6.82
N THR A 88 -10.70 4.55 7.49
CA THR A 88 -11.72 3.82 8.28
C THR A 88 -12.14 4.50 9.58
N TYR A 89 -11.53 5.65 9.90
CA TYR A 89 -11.93 6.54 10.99
C TYR A 89 -12.89 7.65 10.53
N ARG A 90 -13.07 7.83 9.21
CA ARG A 90 -14.01 8.82 8.66
C ARG A 90 -15.45 8.43 8.99
N GLU A 91 -16.30 9.43 9.20
CA GLU A 91 -17.74 9.23 9.41
C GLU A 91 -18.35 8.46 8.24
N ASN A 92 -19.46 7.77 8.50
CA ASN A 92 -20.21 7.02 7.49
C ASN A 92 -19.44 5.87 6.83
N CYS A 93 -18.32 5.40 7.42
CA CYS A 93 -17.62 4.20 7.00
C CYS A 93 -18.27 2.95 7.62
N TYR A 94 -18.73 2.03 6.78
CA TYR A 94 -19.33 0.77 7.19
C TYR A 94 -18.47 -0.40 6.72
N MET A 95 -18.53 -1.50 7.48
CA MET A 95 -17.92 -2.77 7.15
C MET A 95 -18.94 -3.89 7.20
N CYS A 96 -18.71 -4.95 6.43
CA CYS A 96 -19.36 -6.23 6.64
C CYS A 96 -18.32 -7.34 6.49
N THR A 97 -18.63 -8.51 7.03
CA THR A 97 -17.78 -9.68 6.96
C THR A 97 -18.55 -10.78 6.25
N ASN A 98 -17.98 -11.36 5.21
CA ASN A 98 -18.60 -12.49 4.52
C ASN A 98 -18.36 -13.81 5.29
N ASN A 99 -18.95 -14.90 4.79
CA ASN A 99 -18.84 -16.23 5.40
C ASN A 99 -17.40 -16.80 5.43
N LYS A 100 -16.45 -16.16 4.73
CA LYS A 100 -15.02 -16.53 4.71
C LYS A 100 -14.17 -15.58 5.56
N TYR A 101 -14.79 -14.75 6.39
CA TYR A 101 -14.13 -13.76 7.25
C TYR A 101 -13.40 -12.63 6.51
N PHE A 102 -13.69 -12.41 5.22
CA PHE A 102 -13.19 -11.25 4.50
C PHE A 102 -14.05 -10.03 4.81
N VAL A 103 -13.39 -8.94 5.14
CA VAL A 103 -14.00 -7.65 5.47
C VAL A 103 -14.10 -6.80 4.22
N TYR A 104 -15.29 -6.31 3.93
CA TYR A 104 -15.55 -5.35 2.87
C TYR A 104 -16.01 -4.04 3.47
N PHE A 105 -15.70 -2.95 2.78
CA PHE A 105 -16.02 -1.60 3.24
C PHE A 105 -16.92 -0.89 2.25
N LYS A 106 -17.70 0.07 2.77
CA LYS A 106 -18.45 1.00 1.94
C LYS A 106 -18.83 2.24 2.74
N PHE A 107 -18.85 3.38 2.06
CA PHE A 107 -19.39 4.62 2.62
C PHE A 107 -20.88 4.76 2.27
N PHE A 108 -21.70 5.08 3.27
CA PHE A 108 -23.13 5.34 3.09
C PHE A 108 -23.52 6.69 3.72
N PRO A 109 -24.16 7.63 2.98
CA PRO A 109 -24.53 8.94 3.54
C PRO A 109 -25.58 8.90 4.67
N GLY A 110 -26.10 7.72 4.99
CA GLY A 110 -27.09 7.47 6.03
C GLY A 110 -27.16 5.97 6.30
N THR A 111 -28.33 5.48 6.72
CA THR A 111 -28.52 4.06 7.04
C THR A 111 -28.18 3.17 5.84
N PRO A 112 -27.30 2.17 6.00
CA PRO A 112 -26.97 1.25 4.93
C PRO A 112 -28.21 0.41 4.54
N PRO A 113 -28.32 -0.02 3.28
CA PRO A 113 -29.40 -0.90 2.85
C PRO A 113 -29.30 -2.25 3.56
N SER A 114 -30.46 -2.87 3.82
CA SER A 114 -30.50 -4.25 4.30
C SER A 114 -29.91 -5.18 3.24
N ASN A 115 -28.89 -5.93 3.61
CA ASN A 115 -28.27 -6.94 2.78
C ASN A 115 -27.97 -8.19 3.63
N PRO A 116 -28.70 -9.31 3.44
CA PRO A 116 -28.48 -10.53 4.21
C PRO A 116 -27.07 -11.10 4.08
N ASP A 117 -26.44 -10.96 2.90
CA ASP A 117 -25.11 -11.52 2.61
C ASP A 117 -23.97 -10.65 3.17
N CYS A 118 -24.26 -9.40 3.51
CA CYS A 118 -23.30 -8.41 3.96
C CYS A 118 -24.01 -7.42 4.90
N PRO A 119 -24.30 -7.85 6.15
CA PRO A 119 -24.95 -6.99 7.13
C PRO A 119 -23.99 -5.88 7.51
N TRP A 120 -24.20 -4.70 6.94
CA TRP A 120 -23.36 -3.52 7.15
C TRP A 120 -23.41 -3.05 8.60
N LYS A 121 -22.24 -2.88 9.19
CA LYS A 121 -22.03 -2.36 10.55
C LYS A 121 -21.14 -1.12 10.48
N SER A 122 -21.42 -0.14 11.33
CA SER A 122 -20.57 1.06 11.44
C SER A 122 -19.18 0.65 11.94
N VAL A 123 -18.12 0.98 11.18
CA VAL A 123 -16.74 0.69 11.62
C VAL A 123 -16.44 1.42 12.94
N LYS A 124 -16.96 2.65 13.08
CA LYS A 124 -16.85 3.45 14.31
C LYS A 124 -17.46 2.73 15.51
N GLU A 125 -18.64 2.15 15.37
CA GLU A 125 -19.30 1.43 16.47
C GLU A 125 -18.61 0.10 16.78
N GLU A 126 -18.23 -0.69 15.76
CA GLU A 126 -17.52 -1.96 15.98
C GLU A 126 -16.15 -1.71 16.65
N ARG A 127 -15.45 -0.64 16.27
CA ARG A 127 -14.21 -0.22 16.94
C ARG A 127 -14.43 0.21 18.39
N LEU A 128 -15.57 0.83 18.72
CA LEU A 128 -15.90 1.20 20.10
C LEU A 128 -16.28 -0.01 20.96
N LYS A 129 -16.85 -1.06 20.36
CA LYS A 129 -17.17 -2.33 21.03
C LYS A 129 -15.95 -3.22 21.24
N ALA A 130 -14.89 -3.03 20.44
CA ALA A 130 -13.67 -3.81 20.55
C ALA A 130 -12.94 -3.54 21.88
N THR A 131 -12.46 -4.60 22.52
CA THR A 131 -11.66 -4.51 23.77
C THR A 131 -10.38 -3.69 23.56
N ASN A 132 -9.74 -3.83 22.39
CA ASN A 132 -8.55 -3.10 22.01
C ASN A 132 -8.69 -2.54 20.59
N LYS A 133 -8.64 -1.22 20.45
CA LYS A 133 -8.80 -0.52 19.16
C LYS A 133 -7.64 -0.79 18.21
N ASP A 134 -6.42 -0.92 18.72
CA ASP A 134 -5.24 -1.17 17.89
C ASP A 134 -5.23 -2.61 17.37
N GLU A 135 -5.68 -3.57 18.17
CA GLU A 135 -5.86 -4.94 17.72
C GLU A 135 -6.95 -5.04 16.65
N PHE A 136 -8.07 -4.34 16.84
CA PHE A 136 -9.12 -4.23 15.82
C PHE A 136 -8.61 -3.64 14.51
N ASP A 137 -7.90 -2.51 14.57
CA ASP A 137 -7.30 -1.89 13.38
C ASP A 137 -6.27 -2.81 12.71
N ASN A 138 -5.47 -3.54 13.49
CA ASN A 138 -4.51 -4.50 12.96
C ASN A 138 -5.21 -5.69 12.26
N LEU A 139 -6.35 -6.14 12.77
CA LEU A 139 -7.17 -7.16 12.08
C LEU A 139 -7.67 -6.64 10.73
N LEU A 140 -8.13 -5.39 10.64
CA LEU A 140 -8.52 -4.78 9.36
C LEU A 140 -7.33 -4.69 8.40
N TYR A 141 -6.17 -4.26 8.91
CA TYR A 141 -4.93 -4.18 8.14
C TYR A 141 -4.55 -5.55 7.55
N LEU A 142 -4.42 -6.57 8.39
CA LEU A 142 -4.07 -7.93 7.94
C LEU A 142 -5.11 -8.47 6.95
N ASN A 143 -6.40 -8.19 7.17
CA ASN A 143 -7.48 -8.62 6.28
C ASN A 143 -7.45 -7.94 4.90
N MET A 144 -6.74 -6.81 4.73
CA MET A 144 -6.53 -6.15 3.43
C MET A 144 -5.15 -6.45 2.82
N THR A 145 -4.33 -7.30 3.44
CA THR A 145 -2.97 -7.60 2.98
C THR A 145 -2.79 -9.08 2.62
N LEU A 146 -1.64 -9.40 2.00
CA LEU A 146 -1.11 -10.76 1.89
C LEU A 146 -0.18 -11.14 3.06
N ILE A 147 -0.06 -10.30 4.07
CA ILE A 147 0.87 -10.52 5.18
C ILE A 147 0.36 -11.68 6.01
N THR A 148 1.24 -12.66 6.25
CA THR A 148 0.95 -13.85 7.03
C THR A 148 2.26 -14.37 7.63
N PRO A 149 2.24 -15.00 8.83
CA PRO A 149 3.44 -15.54 9.46
C PRO A 149 4.13 -16.65 8.65
N ASP A 150 3.34 -17.45 7.92
CA ASP A 150 3.84 -18.57 7.12
C ASP A 150 3.24 -18.52 5.71
N PRO A 151 3.87 -17.77 4.77
CA PRO A 151 3.35 -17.62 3.42
C PRO A 151 3.39 -18.92 2.62
N ALA A 152 4.34 -19.82 2.89
CA ALA A 152 4.43 -21.10 2.20
C ALA A 152 3.23 -22.00 2.54
N LYS A 153 2.79 -21.98 3.81
CA LYS A 153 1.59 -22.69 4.25
C LYS A 153 0.30 -21.99 3.82
N ALA A 154 0.24 -20.67 3.92
CA ALA A 154 -0.97 -19.90 3.58
C ALA A 154 -1.26 -19.91 2.07
N TYR A 155 -0.21 -19.94 1.25
CA TYR A 155 -0.28 -19.85 -0.20
C TYR A 155 0.52 -20.96 -0.87
N PRO A 156 0.00 -22.21 -0.88
CA PRO A 156 0.74 -23.37 -1.34
C PRO A 156 0.96 -23.40 -2.87
N ASN A 157 0.24 -22.58 -3.64
CA ASN A 157 0.36 -22.50 -5.09
C ASN A 157 -0.03 -21.11 -5.61
N ILE A 158 0.21 -20.90 -6.91
CA ILE A 158 -0.03 -19.64 -7.61
C ILE A 158 -1.52 -19.23 -7.58
N ASP A 159 -2.45 -20.18 -7.74
CA ASP A 159 -3.88 -19.88 -7.77
C ASP A 159 -4.40 -19.42 -6.41
N ALA A 160 -3.89 -20.03 -5.33
CA ALA A 160 -4.24 -19.66 -3.96
C ALA A 160 -3.81 -18.22 -3.64
N VAL A 161 -2.58 -17.84 -3.99
CA VAL A 161 -2.11 -16.46 -3.77
C VAL A 161 -2.82 -15.47 -4.68
N TRP A 162 -3.07 -15.80 -5.96
CA TRP A 162 -3.79 -14.91 -6.87
C TRP A 162 -5.24 -14.68 -6.44
N THR A 163 -5.93 -15.72 -5.99
CA THR A 163 -7.29 -15.59 -5.45
C THR A 163 -7.31 -14.64 -4.26
N ARG A 164 -6.36 -14.80 -3.34
CA ARG A 164 -6.26 -13.90 -2.19
C ARG A 164 -5.84 -12.48 -2.59
N PHE A 165 -4.91 -12.34 -3.53
CA PHE A 165 -4.43 -11.06 -4.04
C PHE A 165 -5.56 -10.27 -4.69
N LEU A 166 -6.32 -10.86 -5.63
CA LEU A 166 -7.48 -10.19 -6.23
C LEU A 166 -8.51 -9.80 -5.17
N GLN A 167 -8.71 -10.66 -4.16
CA GLN A 167 -9.62 -10.34 -3.07
C GLN A 167 -9.22 -9.07 -2.32
N THR A 168 -7.93 -8.77 -2.14
CA THR A 168 -7.52 -7.53 -1.45
C THR A 168 -7.91 -6.28 -2.24
N PHE A 169 -7.91 -6.31 -3.57
CA PHE A 169 -8.33 -5.19 -4.41
C PHE A 169 -9.81 -4.86 -4.22
N ASP A 170 -10.67 -5.86 -4.14
CA ASP A 170 -12.10 -5.67 -3.88
C ASP A 170 -12.33 -5.00 -2.51
N GLN A 171 -11.55 -5.39 -1.50
CA GLN A 171 -11.69 -4.90 -0.14
C GLN A 171 -11.28 -3.43 -0.03
N VAL A 172 -10.12 -3.06 -0.58
CA VAL A 172 -9.64 -1.67 -0.57
C VAL A 172 -10.47 -0.78 -1.48
N GLY A 173 -11.01 -1.32 -2.58
CA GLY A 173 -11.84 -0.59 -3.53
C GLY A 173 -13.09 0.02 -2.87
N GLY A 174 -13.66 -0.66 -1.87
CA GLY A 174 -14.79 -0.15 -1.08
C GLY A 174 -14.49 1.11 -0.27
N LEU A 175 -13.21 1.33 0.09
CA LEU A 175 -12.73 2.54 0.75
C LEU A 175 -12.33 3.60 -0.29
N ILE A 176 -11.51 3.21 -1.27
CA ILE A 176 -10.89 4.13 -2.23
C ILE A 176 -11.92 4.77 -3.17
N ASN A 177 -12.93 4.00 -3.61
CA ASN A 177 -13.92 4.46 -4.59
C ASN A 177 -15.01 5.39 -4.00
N TYR A 178 -14.77 5.97 -2.83
CA TYR A 178 -15.58 7.05 -2.27
C TYR A 178 -14.95 8.40 -2.61
N ALA A 179 -15.68 9.31 -3.25
CA ALA A 179 -15.11 10.51 -3.89
C ALA A 179 -14.16 11.36 -3.01
N PRO A 180 -14.47 11.67 -1.73
CA PRO A 180 -13.49 12.37 -0.88
C PRO A 180 -12.23 11.55 -0.63
N VAL A 181 -12.35 10.24 -0.45
CA VAL A 181 -11.21 9.34 -0.23
C VAL A 181 -10.40 9.17 -1.50
N PHE A 182 -11.05 9.05 -2.66
CA PHE A 182 -10.39 8.89 -3.95
C PHE A 182 -9.39 10.01 -4.19
N VAL A 183 -9.79 11.27 -3.99
CA VAL A 183 -8.90 12.43 -4.15
C VAL A 183 -7.74 12.37 -3.16
N ASP A 184 -8.03 12.14 -1.88
CA ASP A 184 -7.00 12.07 -0.84
C ASP A 184 -6.03 10.91 -1.05
N TYR A 185 -6.51 9.78 -1.59
CA TYR A 185 -5.71 8.60 -1.87
C TYR A 185 -4.62 8.88 -2.90
N PHE A 186 -4.95 9.52 -4.02
CA PHE A 186 -3.94 9.88 -5.02
C PHE A 186 -2.99 10.97 -4.50
N TYR A 187 -3.46 11.87 -3.64
CA TYR A 187 -2.59 12.85 -3.00
C TYR A 187 -1.61 12.19 -2.02
N GLU A 188 -2.08 11.24 -1.21
CA GLU A 188 -1.23 10.44 -0.32
C GLU A 188 -0.22 9.62 -1.12
N ALA A 189 -0.63 8.99 -2.23
CA ALA A 189 0.28 8.27 -3.11
C ALA A 189 1.41 9.17 -3.61
N LEU A 190 1.08 10.34 -4.16
CA LEU A 190 2.09 11.31 -4.59
C LEU A 190 3.01 11.75 -3.44
N THR A 191 2.46 11.88 -2.24
CA THR A 191 3.21 12.24 -1.03
C THR A 191 4.19 11.13 -0.63
N GLU A 192 3.76 9.87 -0.55
CA GLU A 192 4.60 8.73 -0.18
C GLU A 192 5.73 8.50 -1.20
N PHE A 193 5.42 8.55 -2.50
CA PHE A 193 6.43 8.42 -3.55
C PHE A 193 7.43 9.58 -3.55
N ASN A 194 6.97 10.81 -3.27
CA ASN A 194 7.87 11.95 -3.11
C ASN A 194 8.80 11.79 -1.90
N GLN A 195 8.28 11.27 -0.77
CA GLN A 195 9.09 10.96 0.42
C GLN A 195 10.13 9.86 0.15
N ASP A 196 9.86 8.94 -0.77
CA ASP A 196 10.85 7.98 -1.29
C ASP A 196 11.66 8.55 -2.47
N ASN A 197 11.70 9.86 -2.66
CA ASN A 197 12.52 10.54 -3.67
C ASN A 197 12.27 10.04 -5.12
N VAL A 198 11.00 9.76 -5.44
CA VAL A 198 10.46 9.51 -6.79
C VAL A 198 9.70 10.74 -7.26
N GLN A 199 9.96 11.17 -8.50
CA GLN A 199 9.50 12.46 -9.05
C GLN A 199 8.33 12.33 -10.04
N TYR A 200 8.09 11.14 -10.59
CA TYR A 200 7.06 10.92 -11.61
C TYR A 200 6.47 9.51 -11.51
N LEU A 201 5.15 9.39 -11.76
CA LEU A 201 4.42 8.13 -11.69
C LEU A 201 3.66 7.88 -13.01
N GLU A 202 3.79 6.67 -13.54
CA GLU A 202 2.85 6.09 -14.51
C GLU A 202 2.22 4.85 -13.89
N PHE A 203 0.89 4.81 -13.87
CA PHE A 203 0.13 3.72 -13.28
C PHE A 203 -0.99 3.24 -14.20
N ARG A 204 -1.40 1.98 -14.01
CA ARG A 204 -2.54 1.36 -14.69
C ARG A 204 -3.80 1.64 -13.86
N GLY A 205 -4.71 2.43 -14.44
CA GLY A 205 -6.00 2.73 -13.84
C GLY A 205 -7.12 1.88 -14.43
N LEU A 206 -7.93 1.27 -13.57
CA LEU A 206 -9.19 0.60 -13.98
C LEU A 206 -10.34 1.60 -14.16
N LEU A 207 -10.20 2.82 -13.63
CA LEU A 207 -11.19 3.90 -13.71
C LEU A 207 -12.59 3.45 -13.24
N PRO A 208 -12.72 2.89 -12.02
CA PRO A 208 -14.01 2.43 -11.51
C PRO A 208 -14.95 3.61 -11.26
N LYS A 209 -16.25 3.31 -11.16
CA LYS A 209 -17.25 4.31 -10.79
C LYS A 209 -16.99 4.79 -9.36
N VAL A 210 -16.67 6.08 -9.23
CA VAL A 210 -16.51 6.73 -7.92
C VAL A 210 -17.87 7.13 -7.37
N SER A 211 -18.14 6.73 -6.12
CA SER A 211 -19.37 7.08 -5.41
C SER A 211 -19.32 8.53 -4.89
N ILE A 212 -20.28 9.33 -5.32
CA ILE A 212 -20.39 10.76 -4.98
C ILE A 212 -21.53 10.91 -3.98
N THR A 213 -21.27 11.54 -2.83
CA THR A 213 -22.33 12.01 -1.94
C THR A 213 -22.89 13.33 -2.45
N LYS A 214 -24.18 13.59 -2.17
CA LYS A 214 -24.92 14.78 -2.63
C LYS A 214 -24.18 16.11 -2.38
N TYR A 215 -23.37 16.17 -1.33
CA TYR A 215 -22.54 17.31 -0.94
C TYR A 215 -21.37 17.60 -1.90
N LEU A 216 -20.70 16.58 -2.42
CA LEU A 216 -19.63 16.77 -3.42
C LEU A 216 -20.18 17.15 -4.79
N TYR A 217 -21.37 16.66 -5.14
CA TYR A 217 -22.05 17.09 -6.36
C TYR A 217 -22.29 18.61 -6.34
N GLN A 218 -22.76 19.17 -5.22
CA GLN A 218 -22.95 20.62 -5.09
C GLN A 218 -21.63 21.41 -5.20
N ARG A 219 -20.53 20.89 -4.67
CA ARG A 219 -19.20 21.53 -4.73
C ARG A 219 -18.55 21.43 -6.12
N LEU A 220 -18.77 20.34 -6.84
CA LEU A 220 -18.32 20.17 -8.23
C LEU A 220 -19.14 21.03 -9.20
N VAL A 221 -20.45 21.15 -8.96
CA VAL A 221 -21.33 22.06 -9.72
C VAL A 221 -20.96 23.53 -9.44
N SER A 222 -20.62 23.91 -8.22
CA SER A 222 -20.19 25.30 -7.94
C SER A 222 -18.82 25.64 -8.54
N LEU A 223 -17.89 24.68 -8.60
CA LEU A 223 -16.60 24.86 -9.29
C LEU A 223 -16.75 24.97 -10.82
N SER A 224 -17.70 24.27 -11.44
CA SER A 224 -17.96 24.38 -12.89
C SER A 224 -18.74 25.64 -13.30
N ILE A 225 -19.49 26.24 -12.36
CA ILE A 225 -20.14 27.54 -12.56
C ILE A 225 -19.14 28.70 -12.36
N SER A 226 -18.16 28.54 -11.47
CA SER A 226 -17.13 29.56 -11.20
C SER A 226 -16.11 29.76 -12.33
N THR A 227 -15.99 28.83 -13.28
CA THR A 227 -15.07 28.92 -14.43
C THR A 227 -15.75 29.44 -15.70
N LYS A 228 -17.01 29.90 -15.61
CA LYS A 228 -17.76 30.56 -16.70
C LYS A 228 -18.07 32.04 -16.44
N GLY A 229 -17.25 32.71 -15.62
CA GLY A 229 -17.32 34.16 -15.37
C GLY A 229 -16.09 34.88 -15.90
#